data_AF-A0A6F8V1B3-F1
#
_entry.id   AF-A0A6F8V1B3-F1
#
_cell.length_a   1.000
_cell.length_b   1.000
_cell.length_c   1.000
_cell.angle_alpha   90.00
_cell.angle_beta   90.00
_cell.angle_gamma   90.00
#
_symmetry.space_group_name_H-M   'P 1'
#
loop_
_entity.id
_entity.type
_entity.pdbx_description
1 polymer ?
#
loop_
_entity_poly.entity_id
_entity_poly.type
_entity_poly.pdbx_seq_one_letter_code
_entity_poly.pdbx_strand_id
1 'polypeptide(L)'
;MEVAFCDDGLNVSKWLVRPHERWAGLNWNDEAQAIHGLSQAYLQAEGVPAEQVAAEIADRLKGIRFVWSDNPAYDAHWLGHLVALHPSPVWSGLSVYHEAGALTEALGEATAAAAWALRKDDVVELVRATFPHVHRAGPDSLSLASRFRLFADEVYFEELKGFVTGWISGRL
;
A
#
# COMPACT_ATOMS: atom_id res chain seq x y z
N MET A 1 9.09 -3.15 -12.09
CA MET A 1 7.91 -2.91 -11.25
C MET A 1 8.36 -2.27 -9.94
N GLU A 2 7.43 -1.75 -9.16
CA GLU A 2 7.68 -1.23 -7.81
C GLU A 2 6.79 -2.02 -6.84
N VAL A 3 7.28 -2.28 -5.64
CA VAL A 3 6.50 -2.84 -4.54
C VAL A 3 6.74 -1.98 -3.31
N ALA A 4 5.70 -1.74 -2.52
CA ALA A 4 5.80 -0.98 -1.29
C ALA A 4 4.82 -1.47 -0.23
N PHE A 5 5.20 -1.25 1.02
CA PHE A 5 4.34 -1.42 2.19
C PHE A 5 4.44 -0.16 3.03
N CYS A 6 3.35 0.22 3.66
CA CYS A 6 3.32 1.28 4.64
C CYS A 6 2.81 0.72 5.97
N ASP A 7 3.53 0.97 7.06
CA ASP A 7 3.13 0.54 8.40
C ASP A 7 2.13 1.52 9.05
N ASP A 8 1.62 1.14 10.22
CA ASP A 8 0.68 1.96 11.02
C ASP A 8 1.31 3.27 11.54
N GLY A 9 2.64 3.30 11.63
CA GLY A 9 3.44 4.50 11.84
C GLY A 9 3.53 5.43 10.63
N LEU A 10 2.90 5.07 9.50
CA LEU A 10 2.99 5.76 8.19
C LEU A 10 4.39 5.79 7.59
N ASN A 11 5.25 4.82 7.93
CA ASN A 11 6.56 4.68 7.31
C ASN A 11 6.46 3.80 6.08
N VAL A 12 6.98 4.29 4.95
CA VAL A 12 6.95 3.57 3.67
C VAL A 12 8.27 2.82 3.46
N SER A 13 8.17 1.51 3.28
CA SER A 13 9.24 0.68 2.71
C SER A 13 8.90 0.39 1.25
N LYS A 14 9.83 0.66 0.33
CA LYS A 14 9.60 0.48 -1.10
C LYS A 14 10.84 -0.04 -1.83
N TRP A 15 10.60 -0.81 -2.87
CA TRP A 15 11.64 -1.37 -3.72
C TRP A 15 11.29 -1.15 -5.19
N LEU A 16 12.30 -0.72 -5.94
CA LEU A 16 12.30 -0.89 -7.38
C LEU A 16 12.75 -2.32 -7.66
N VAL A 17 11.91 -3.12 -8.30
CA VAL A 17 12.18 -4.54 -8.52
C VAL A 17 12.68 -4.75 -9.93
N ARG A 18 13.87 -5.34 -10.04
CA ARG A 18 14.42 -5.81 -11.30
C ARG A 18 13.62 -7.03 -11.78
N PRO A 19 13.06 -7.00 -13.01
CA PRO A 19 12.26 -8.11 -13.51
C PRO A 19 13.06 -9.41 -13.55
N HIS A 20 12.52 -10.45 -12.92
CA HIS A 20 13.10 -11.78 -12.93
C HIS A 20 12.88 -12.45 -14.31
N GLU A 21 13.81 -13.30 -14.74
CA GLU A 21 13.73 -14.01 -16.04
C GLU A 21 12.45 -14.84 -16.23
N ARG A 22 11.96 -15.47 -15.16
CA ARG A 22 10.69 -16.24 -15.13
C ARG A 22 9.45 -15.39 -15.44
N TRP A 23 9.57 -14.07 -15.40
CA TRP A 23 8.47 -13.14 -15.66
C TRP A 23 8.45 -12.64 -17.11
N ALA A 24 9.30 -13.18 -18.00
CA ALA A 24 9.37 -12.75 -19.40
C ALA A 24 8.03 -12.86 -20.16
N GLY A 25 7.09 -13.70 -19.71
CA GLY A 25 5.73 -13.80 -20.25
C GLY A 25 4.66 -12.98 -19.51
N LEU A 26 5.02 -12.34 -18.39
CA LEU A 26 4.16 -11.40 -17.68
C LEU A 26 4.35 -10.04 -18.34
N ASN A 27 3.59 -9.77 -19.42
CA ASN A 27 3.70 -8.60 -20.28
C ASN A 27 3.83 -7.27 -19.49
N TRP A 28 5.05 -6.80 -19.27
CA TRP A 28 5.30 -5.37 -19.06
C TRP A 28 5.27 -4.71 -20.44
N ASN A 29 4.24 -3.92 -20.71
CA ASN A 29 4.00 -3.29 -22.00
C ASN A 29 4.09 -1.76 -21.90
N ASP A 30 3.99 -1.09 -23.04
CA ASP A 30 4.03 0.38 -23.12
C ASP A 30 2.91 1.05 -22.30
N GLU A 31 1.78 0.38 -22.14
CA GLU A 31 0.65 0.84 -21.33
C GLU A 31 1.00 0.87 -19.83
N ALA A 32 1.59 -0.20 -19.30
CA ALA A 32 2.06 -0.25 -17.91
C ALA A 32 3.15 0.82 -17.66
N GLN A 33 4.06 1.02 -18.62
CA GLN A 33 5.04 2.09 -18.54
C GLN A 33 4.39 3.48 -18.55
N ALA A 34 3.36 3.71 -19.37
CA ALA A 34 2.66 4.99 -19.44
C ALA A 34 1.94 5.33 -18.11
N ILE A 35 1.35 4.33 -17.46
CA ILE A 35 0.66 4.50 -16.17
C ILE A 35 1.66 4.77 -15.04
N HIS A 36 2.73 3.97 -14.96
CA HIS A 36 3.63 3.97 -13.79
C HIS A 36 4.90 4.82 -13.97
N GLY A 37 5.23 5.22 -15.20
CA GLY A 37 6.43 5.98 -15.53
C GLY A 37 7.74 5.21 -15.38
N LEU A 38 7.69 3.87 -15.27
CA LEU A 38 8.86 3.01 -15.07
C LEU A 38 9.18 2.24 -16.35
N SER A 39 10.31 2.56 -16.99
CA SER A 39 10.75 1.82 -18.18
C SER A 39 11.41 0.49 -17.81
N GLN A 40 11.29 -0.50 -18.69
CA GLN A 40 11.94 -1.80 -18.46
C GLN A 40 13.46 -1.65 -18.34
N ALA A 41 14.08 -0.77 -19.12
CA ALA A 41 15.51 -0.47 -19.04
C ALA A 41 15.91 0.13 -17.68
N TYR A 42 15.12 1.07 -17.16
CA TYR A 42 15.34 1.64 -15.82
C TYR A 42 15.22 0.58 -14.73
N LEU A 43 14.21 -0.30 -14.82
CA LEU A 43 14.03 -1.41 -13.89
C LEU A 43 15.18 -2.42 -13.94
N GLN A 44 15.77 -2.67 -15.11
CA GLN A 44 16.93 -3.55 -15.25
C GLN A 44 18.20 -2.94 -14.65
N ALA A 45 18.40 -1.63 -14.84
CA ALA A 45 19.59 -0.92 -14.38
C ALA A 45 19.58 -0.64 -12.87
N GLU A 46 18.45 -0.12 -12.36
CA GLU A 46 18.35 0.41 -11.00
C GLU A 46 17.58 -0.50 -10.04
N GLY A 47 16.92 -1.53 -10.56
CA GLY A 47 16.12 -2.45 -9.76
C GLY A 47 16.97 -3.38 -8.89
N VAL A 48 16.48 -3.66 -7.69
CA VAL A 48 17.01 -4.69 -6.80
C VAL A 48 16.61 -6.07 -7.33
N PRO A 49 17.48 -7.10 -7.26
CA PRO A 49 17.12 -8.47 -7.65
C PRO A 49 15.81 -8.94 -6.97
N ALA A 50 14.89 -9.53 -7.74
CA ALA A 50 13.57 -9.88 -7.25
C ALA A 50 13.58 -10.87 -6.08
N GLU A 51 14.54 -11.80 -6.07
CA GLU A 51 14.75 -12.77 -4.99
C GLU A 51 15.20 -12.10 -3.70
N GLN A 52 16.05 -11.07 -3.83
CA GLN A 52 16.48 -10.25 -2.70
C GLN A 52 15.29 -9.45 -2.15
N VAL A 53 14.51 -8.80 -3.01
CA VAL A 53 13.29 -8.09 -2.61
C VAL A 53 12.32 -9.04 -1.90
N ALA A 54 12.10 -10.24 -2.43
CA ALA A 54 11.22 -11.23 -1.83
C ALA A 54 11.71 -11.65 -0.42
N ALA A 55 13.02 -11.85 -0.24
CA ALA A 55 13.60 -12.16 1.07
C ALA A 55 13.46 -11.01 2.07
N GLU A 56 13.71 -9.76 1.63
CA GLU A 56 13.58 -8.57 2.48
C GLU A 56 12.13 -8.32 2.91
N ILE A 57 11.16 -8.50 2.01
CA ILE A 57 9.74 -8.38 2.34
C ILE A 57 9.33 -9.49 3.31
N ALA A 58 9.76 -10.74 3.07
CA ALA A 58 9.46 -11.84 3.98
C ALA A 58 9.98 -11.57 5.40
N ASP A 59 11.16 -10.98 5.53
CA ASP A 59 11.72 -10.57 6.82
C ASP A 59 10.89 -9.46 7.47
N ARG A 60 10.52 -8.42 6.69
CA ARG A 60 9.72 -7.29 7.18
C ARG A 60 8.33 -7.69 7.65
N LEU A 61 7.73 -8.72 7.03
CA LEU A 61 6.38 -9.20 7.36
C LEU A 61 6.36 -10.27 8.47
N LYS A 62 7.51 -10.60 9.08
CA LYS A 62 7.53 -11.54 10.22
C LYS A 62 6.65 -11.06 11.36
N GLY A 63 5.72 -11.92 11.78
CA GLY A 63 4.78 -11.63 12.86
C GLY A 63 3.57 -10.77 12.45
N ILE A 64 3.55 -10.27 11.21
CA ILE A 64 2.39 -9.55 10.65
C ILE A 64 1.34 -10.57 10.22
N ARG A 65 0.11 -10.42 10.71
CA ARG A 65 -1.00 -11.34 10.43
C ARG A 65 -1.79 -10.97 9.16
N PHE A 66 -1.88 -9.68 8.86
CA PHE A 66 -2.63 -9.20 7.72
C PHE A 66 -2.03 -7.94 7.12
N VAL A 67 -2.32 -7.71 5.85
CA VAL A 67 -2.04 -6.47 5.12
C VAL A 67 -3.32 -5.97 4.47
N TRP A 68 -3.40 -4.66 4.28
CA TRP A 68 -4.47 -4.03 3.53
C TRP A 68 -4.00 -3.73 2.11
N SER A 69 -4.80 -4.14 1.13
CA SER A 69 -4.73 -3.75 -0.28
C SER A 69 -6.05 -3.13 -0.73
N ASP A 70 -5.99 -2.12 -1.60
CA ASP A 70 -7.17 -1.58 -2.31
C ASP A 70 -7.62 -2.48 -3.47
N ASN A 71 -6.78 -3.43 -3.88
CA ASN A 71 -7.11 -4.47 -4.84
C ASN A 71 -6.47 -5.82 -4.49
N PRO A 72 -6.99 -6.52 -3.45
CA PRO A 72 -6.35 -7.72 -2.90
C PRO A 72 -6.09 -8.83 -3.93
N ALA A 73 -6.97 -8.98 -4.93
CA ALA A 73 -6.81 -10.01 -5.95
C ALA A 73 -5.58 -9.73 -6.83
N TYR A 74 -5.39 -8.48 -7.25
CA TYR A 74 -4.23 -8.09 -8.05
C TYR A 74 -2.94 -8.12 -7.23
N ASP A 75 -2.96 -7.58 -6.00
CA ASP A 75 -1.78 -7.59 -5.14
C ASP A 75 -1.38 -9.01 -4.73
N ALA A 76 -2.34 -9.89 -4.42
CA ALA A 76 -2.05 -11.30 -4.12
C ALA A 76 -1.48 -12.04 -5.34
N HIS A 77 -1.95 -11.74 -6.55
CA HIS A 77 -1.40 -12.30 -7.78
C HIS A 77 0.08 -11.95 -7.94
N TRP A 78 0.43 -10.66 -7.83
CA TRP A 78 1.82 -10.21 -7.95
C TRP A 78 2.70 -10.65 -6.78
N LEU A 79 2.15 -10.67 -5.57
CA LEU A 79 2.85 -11.21 -4.41
C LEU A 79 3.18 -12.69 -4.61
N GLY A 80 2.28 -13.48 -5.20
CA GLY A 80 2.53 -14.89 -5.53
C GLY A 80 3.78 -15.10 -6.40
N HIS A 81 4.07 -14.18 -7.32
CA HIS A 81 5.29 -14.23 -8.11
C HIS A 81 6.56 -13.99 -7.28
N LEU A 82 6.53 -13.11 -6.27
CA LEU A 82 7.63 -12.91 -5.33
C LEU A 82 7.78 -14.10 -4.38
N VAL A 83 6.67 -14.63 -3.86
CA VAL A 83 6.64 -15.82 -2.99
C VAL A 83 7.30 -17.02 -3.67
N ALA A 84 7.05 -17.21 -4.97
CA ALA A 84 7.66 -18.29 -5.75
C ALA A 84 9.20 -18.17 -5.88
N LEU A 85 9.76 -16.98 -5.68
CA LEU A 85 11.21 -16.75 -5.66
C LEU A 85 11.82 -16.95 -4.27
N HIS A 86 11.05 -16.73 -3.21
CA HIS A 86 11.48 -16.93 -1.82
C HIS A 86 10.37 -17.56 -0.96
N PRO A 87 10.16 -18.88 -1.03
CA PRO A 87 9.17 -19.56 -0.18
C PRO A 87 9.52 -19.41 1.32
N SER A 88 8.54 -18.99 2.12
CA SER A 88 8.69 -18.74 3.56
C SER A 88 7.34 -18.92 4.27
N PRO A 89 7.30 -19.39 5.53
CA PRO A 89 6.05 -19.53 6.30
C PRO A 89 5.28 -18.22 6.49
N VAL A 90 5.97 -17.07 6.42
CA VAL A 90 5.36 -15.74 6.51
C VAL A 90 4.23 -15.58 5.50
N TRP A 91 4.42 -16.07 4.28
CA TRP A 91 3.44 -15.90 3.20
C TRP A 91 2.16 -16.69 3.43
N SER A 92 2.26 -17.91 3.96
CA SER A 92 1.10 -18.74 4.28
C SER A 92 0.31 -18.22 5.48
N GLY A 93 0.94 -17.42 6.34
CA GLY A 93 0.29 -16.80 7.50
C GLY A 93 -0.31 -15.42 7.22
N LEU A 94 -0.08 -14.86 6.03
CA LEU A 94 -0.48 -13.50 5.70
C LEU A 94 -1.85 -13.47 5.00
N SER A 95 -2.79 -12.75 5.60
CA SER A 95 -4.08 -12.44 4.96
C SER A 95 -4.03 -11.07 4.27
N VAL A 96 -4.55 -10.98 3.04
CA VAL A 96 -4.67 -9.71 2.32
C VAL A 96 -6.14 -9.31 2.30
N TYR A 97 -6.47 -8.20 2.96
CA TYR A 97 -7.84 -7.70 3.04
C TYR A 97 -8.06 -6.45 2.20
N HIS A 98 -9.29 -6.30 1.70
CA HIS A 98 -9.78 -5.01 1.23
C HIS A 98 -10.14 -4.10 2.43
N GLU A 99 -10.33 -2.80 2.18
CA GLU A 99 -10.52 -1.75 3.20
C GLU A 99 -11.45 -2.12 4.36
N ALA A 100 -12.72 -2.42 4.07
CA ALA A 100 -13.70 -2.74 5.11
C ALA A 100 -13.29 -3.99 5.93
N GLY A 101 -12.69 -4.99 5.28
CA GLY A 101 -12.20 -6.20 5.94
C GLY A 101 -11.01 -5.91 6.85
N ALA A 102 -10.06 -5.07 6.41
CA ALA A 102 -8.91 -4.67 7.22
C ALA A 102 -9.34 -3.86 8.46
N LEU A 103 -10.28 -2.94 8.31
CA LEU A 103 -10.85 -2.19 9.45
C LEU A 103 -11.58 -3.11 10.42
N THR A 104 -12.31 -4.09 9.92
CA THR A 104 -13.05 -5.07 10.74
C THR A 104 -12.10 -5.97 11.51
N GLU A 105 -11.05 -6.48 10.87
CA GLU A 105 -10.01 -7.29 11.52
C GLU A 105 -9.29 -6.49 12.62
N ALA A 106 -9.03 -5.19 12.38
CA ALA A 106 -8.29 -4.36 13.32
C ALA A 106 -9.13 -3.82 14.49
N LEU A 107 -10.37 -3.40 14.24
CA LEU A 107 -11.19 -2.65 15.21
C LEU A 107 -12.39 -3.44 15.73
N GLY A 108 -12.73 -4.56 15.09
CA GLY A 108 -13.99 -5.27 15.26
C GLY A 108 -15.12 -4.65 14.44
N GLU A 109 -16.11 -5.47 14.07
CA GLU A 109 -17.18 -5.13 13.14
C GLU A 109 -17.98 -3.88 13.55
N ALA A 110 -18.43 -3.82 14.81
CA ALA A 110 -19.24 -2.69 15.29
C ALA A 110 -18.47 -1.36 15.27
N THR A 111 -17.21 -1.36 15.72
CA THR A 111 -16.35 -0.18 15.75
C THR A 111 -16.00 0.28 14.33
N ALA A 112 -15.65 -0.65 13.45
CA ALA A 112 -15.35 -0.35 12.06
C ALA A 112 -16.55 0.26 11.33
N ALA A 113 -17.75 -0.32 11.50
CA ALA A 113 -18.98 0.20 10.91
C ALA A 113 -19.34 1.60 11.43
N ALA A 114 -19.18 1.84 12.73
CA ALA A 114 -19.42 3.15 13.34
C ALA A 114 -18.44 4.21 12.80
N ALA A 115 -17.14 3.90 12.75
CA ALA A 115 -16.12 4.80 12.22
C ALA A 115 -16.36 5.12 10.73
N TRP A 116 -16.72 4.10 9.94
CA TRP A 116 -17.06 4.28 8.53
C TRP A 116 -18.27 5.21 8.34
N ALA A 117 -19.36 4.94 9.05
CA ALA A 117 -20.59 5.74 8.96
C ALA A 117 -20.36 7.20 9.40
N LEU A 118 -19.48 7.41 10.38
CA LEU A 118 -19.21 8.73 10.93
C LEU A 118 -18.42 9.63 9.97
N ARG A 119 -17.39 9.11 9.29
CA ARG A 119 -16.37 9.96 8.66
C ARG A 119 -15.85 9.50 7.29
N LYS A 120 -16.47 8.53 6.61
CA LYS A 120 -15.95 8.02 5.32
C LYS A 120 -15.67 9.12 4.28
N ASP A 121 -16.56 10.11 4.17
CA ASP A 121 -16.45 11.14 3.14
C ASP A 121 -15.33 12.13 3.51
N ASP A 122 -15.24 12.52 4.78
CA ASP A 122 -14.13 13.34 5.31
C ASP A 122 -12.78 12.64 5.10
N VAL A 123 -12.68 11.34 5.40
CA VAL A 123 -11.45 10.56 5.21
C VAL A 123 -11.02 10.56 3.74
N VAL A 124 -11.94 10.32 2.82
CA VAL A 124 -11.64 10.33 1.38
C VAL A 124 -11.10 11.68 0.93
N GLU A 125 -11.73 12.77 1.35
CA GLU A 125 -11.33 14.13 0.95
C GLU A 125 -10.01 14.56 1.61
N LEU A 126 -9.82 14.28 2.90
CA LEU A 126 -8.55 14.56 3.61
C LEU A 126 -7.37 13.82 2.98
N VAL A 127 -7.56 12.54 2.64
CA VAL A 127 -6.51 11.74 2.01
C VAL A 127 -6.21 12.23 0.60
N ARG A 128 -7.22 12.57 -0.20
CA ARG A 128 -7.00 13.15 -1.53
C ARG A 128 -6.22 14.46 -1.48
N ALA A 129 -6.50 15.31 -0.49
CA ALA A 129 -5.83 16.59 -0.32
C ALA A 129 -4.37 16.46 0.15
N THR A 130 -4.06 15.41 0.92
CA THR A 130 -2.76 15.28 1.61
C THR A 130 -1.84 14.23 0.97
N PHE A 131 -2.41 13.11 0.52
CA PHE A 131 -1.71 11.93 0.01
C PHE A 131 -2.33 11.50 -1.34
N PRO A 132 -2.11 12.28 -2.42
CA PRO A 132 -2.73 12.02 -3.71
C PRO A 132 -2.27 10.69 -4.30
N HIS A 133 -3.20 9.98 -4.94
CA HIS A 133 -2.90 8.78 -5.71
C HIS A 133 -2.14 9.15 -6.99
N VAL A 134 -0.99 8.52 -7.22
CA VAL A 134 -0.08 8.90 -8.32
C VAL A 134 0.44 7.69 -9.11
N HIS A 135 -0.19 6.53 -8.94
CA HIS A 135 0.18 5.27 -9.62
C HIS A 135 1.62 4.82 -9.32
N ARG A 136 2.07 5.05 -8.09
CA ARG A 136 3.38 4.66 -7.56
C ARG A 136 3.18 3.96 -6.22
N ALA A 137 3.75 2.76 -6.07
CA ALA A 137 3.46 1.89 -4.94
C ALA A 137 3.75 2.56 -3.60
N GLY A 138 4.85 3.32 -3.50
CA GLY A 138 5.21 4.05 -2.28
C GLY A 138 4.13 5.08 -1.86
N PRO A 139 3.92 6.16 -2.63
CA PRO A 139 2.86 7.13 -2.35
C PRO A 139 1.45 6.51 -2.19
N ASP A 140 1.12 5.51 -3.01
CA ASP A 140 -0.21 4.91 -2.98
C ASP A 140 -0.42 4.05 -1.72
N SER A 141 0.59 3.30 -1.28
CA SER A 141 0.55 2.58 0.01
C SER A 141 0.45 3.53 1.20
N LEU A 142 1.10 4.70 1.15
CA LEU A 142 0.97 5.74 2.17
C LEU A 142 -0.45 6.33 2.19
N SER A 143 -1.04 6.58 1.03
CA SER A 143 -2.42 7.04 0.90
C SER A 143 -3.38 6.02 1.54
N LEU A 144 -3.17 4.73 1.27
CA LEU A 144 -3.97 3.64 1.86
C LEU A 144 -3.80 3.51 3.38
N ALA A 145 -2.57 3.50 3.89
CA ALA A 145 -2.30 3.47 5.33
C ALA A 145 -2.83 4.72 6.05
N SER A 146 -2.82 5.88 5.39
CA SER A 146 -3.40 7.10 5.93
C SER A 146 -4.92 6.99 6.09
N ARG A 147 -5.62 6.37 5.13
CA ARG A 147 -7.06 6.07 5.26
C ARG A 147 -7.32 5.20 6.49
N PHE A 148 -6.54 4.14 6.67
CA PHE A 148 -6.65 3.28 7.85
C PHE A 148 -6.54 4.06 9.14
N ARG A 149 -5.47 4.84 9.26
CA ARG A 149 -5.17 5.58 10.47
C ARG A 149 -6.26 6.61 10.77
N LEU A 150 -6.79 7.29 9.76
CA LEU A 150 -7.90 8.25 9.96
C LEU A 150 -9.20 7.59 10.42
N PHE A 151 -9.45 6.32 10.05
CA PHE A 151 -10.59 5.58 10.61
C PHE A 151 -10.32 5.07 12.02
N ALA A 152 -9.09 4.62 12.30
CA ALA A 152 -8.72 3.93 13.52
C ALA A 152 -8.28 4.85 14.68
N ASP A 153 -7.83 6.08 14.39
CA ASP A 153 -7.22 6.99 15.34
C ASP A 153 -7.90 8.37 15.30
N GLU A 154 -8.67 8.66 16.35
CA GLU A 154 -9.40 9.92 16.51
C GLU A 154 -8.48 11.13 16.61
N VAL A 155 -7.34 10.98 17.28
CA VAL A 155 -6.38 12.07 17.48
C VAL A 155 -5.76 12.44 16.14
N TYR A 156 -5.31 11.45 15.38
CA TYR A 156 -4.76 11.66 14.05
C TYR A 156 -5.78 12.29 13.08
N PHE A 157 -7.06 11.90 13.19
CA PHE A 157 -8.14 12.49 12.40
C PHE A 157 -8.29 14.00 12.65
N GLU A 158 -8.40 14.40 13.92
CA GLU A 158 -8.58 15.82 14.28
C GLU A 158 -7.34 16.65 13.96
N GLU A 159 -6.14 16.11 14.17
CA GLU A 159 -4.87 16.76 13.82
C GLU A 159 -4.78 17.07 12.32
N LEU A 160 -5.03 16.06 11.47
CA LEU A 160 -4.92 16.24 10.02
C LEU A 160 -6.01 17.18 9.48
N LYS A 161 -7.24 17.06 10.00
CA LYS A 161 -8.34 17.96 9.65
C LYS A 161 -8.04 19.41 10.00
N GLY A 162 -7.49 19.65 11.20
CA GLY A 162 -7.05 20.98 11.63
C GLY A 162 -5.95 21.55 10.74
N PHE A 163 -4.98 20.71 10.35
CA PHE A 163 -3.92 21.11 9.41
C PHE A 163 -4.46 21.53 8.04
N VAL A 164 -5.30 20.71 7.41
CA VAL A 164 -5.84 21.00 6.06
C VAL A 164 -6.72 22.25 6.06
N THR A 165 -7.60 22.40 7.05
CA THR A 165 -8.48 23.58 7.17
C THR A 165 -7.70 24.86 7.49
N GLY A 166 -6.68 24.79 8.33
CA GLY A 166 -5.77 25.90 8.62
C GLY A 166 -4.94 26.32 7.41
N TRP A 167 -4.51 25.37 6.58
CA TRP A 167 -3.75 25.66 5.37
C TRP A 167 -4.57 26.34 4.28
N ILE A 168 -5.84 25.93 4.10
CA ILE A 168 -6.75 26.58 3.14
C ILE A 168 -7.08 28.01 3.58
N SER A 169 -7.37 28.21 4.88
CA SER A 169 -7.73 29.53 5.41
C SER A 169 -6.57 30.54 5.41
N GLY A 170 -5.31 30.08 5.45
CA GLY A 170 -4.12 30.94 5.35
C GLY A 170 -3.69 31.32 3.92
N ARG A 171 -4.40 30.85 2.87
CA ARG A 171 -4.11 31.16 1.46
C ARG A 171 -5.13 32.08 0.79
N LEU A 172 -6.18 32.48 1.50
CA LEU A 172 -7.18 33.48 1.07
C LEU A 172 -6.88 34.83 1.72
#